data_AF-A0A645HPE5-F1
#
_entry.id   AF-A0A645HPE5-F1
#
_cell.length_a   1.000
_cell.length_b   1.000
_cell.length_c   1.000
_cell.angle_alpha   90.00
_cell.angle_beta   90.00
_cell.angle_gamma   90.00
#
_symmetry.space_group_name_H-M   'P 1'
#
loop_
_entity.id
_entity.type
_entity.pdbx_description
1 polymer ?
#
loop_
_entity_poly.entity_id
_entity_poly.type
_entity_poly.pdbx_seq_one_letter_code
_entity_poly.pdbx_strand_id
1 'polypeptide(L)'
;MTDFLEGYDLQKNIVEEESNINDDFSYNGVTVDMVKDAIACLPDGYRLILSLHLFEGMDYEEIAQITSLKTASIRSQYIRGKAKLLKDLTEKRKK
;
A
#
# COMPACT_ATOMS: atom_id res chain seq x y z
N MET A 1 1.35 -2.33 45.80
CA MET A 1 2.05 -1.60 44.73
C MET A 1 3.27 -2.37 44.20
N THR A 2 3.22 -3.70 44.28
CA THR A 2 4.14 -4.66 43.64
C THR A 2 3.31 -5.93 43.57
N ASP A 3 2.73 -6.23 42.40
CA ASP A 3 2.18 -7.56 42.02
C ASP A 3 1.41 -7.50 40.69
N PHE A 4 2.03 -6.96 39.64
CA PHE A 4 1.45 -7.11 38.29
C PHE A 4 2.50 -7.32 37.18
N LEU A 5 3.78 -7.50 37.53
CA LEU A 5 4.86 -7.57 36.54
C LEU A 5 5.74 -8.82 36.66
N GLU A 6 5.39 -9.80 37.48
CA GLU A 6 6.24 -10.99 37.72
C GLU A 6 5.77 -12.23 36.96
N GLY A 7 5.44 -12.08 35.67
CA GLY A 7 4.95 -13.22 34.89
C GLY A 7 4.99 -13.11 33.37
N TYR A 8 5.47 -12.00 32.80
CA TYR A 8 5.69 -11.90 31.36
C TYR A 8 7.15 -12.16 31.03
N ASP A 9 7.46 -13.44 30.83
CA ASP A 9 8.69 -13.87 30.18
C ASP A 9 8.59 -13.50 28.68
N LEU A 10 8.94 -12.25 28.36
CA LEU A 10 8.87 -11.65 27.01
C LEU A 10 9.83 -12.29 25.99
N GLN A 11 10.57 -13.33 26.36
CA GLN A 11 11.57 -13.98 25.51
C GLN A 11 11.18 -15.37 25.03
N LYS A 12 9.93 -15.81 25.20
CA LYS A 12 9.54 -17.20 24.90
C LYS A 12 8.34 -17.35 23.97
N ASN A 13 8.47 -16.82 22.74
CA ASN A 13 7.95 -17.41 21.49
C ASN A 13 8.12 -16.44 20.30
N ILE A 14 9.33 -15.96 20.04
CA ILE A 14 9.69 -15.66 18.65
C ILE A 14 10.22 -16.99 18.11
N VAL A 15 9.28 -17.89 17.80
CA VAL A 15 9.58 -18.94 16.84
C VAL A 15 9.84 -18.18 15.56
N GLU A 16 11.10 -18.19 15.14
CA GLU A 16 11.52 -17.88 13.79
C GLU A 16 10.84 -18.88 12.84
N GLU A 17 9.54 -18.73 12.64
CA GLU A 17 8.93 -19.06 11.37
C GLU A 17 9.27 -17.88 10.45
N GLU A 18 10.52 -17.87 9.97
CA GLU A 18 10.75 -17.51 8.58
C GLU A 18 9.96 -18.50 7.72
N SER A 19 8.64 -18.36 7.76
CA SER A 19 7.80 -18.88 6.71
C SER A 19 8.38 -18.26 5.44
N ASN A 20 8.87 -19.14 4.58
CA ASN A 20 9.28 -18.79 3.24
C ASN A 20 8.00 -18.38 2.49
N ILE A 21 7.47 -17.19 2.78
CA ILE A 21 6.33 -16.57 2.08
C ILE A 21 6.85 -16.06 0.73
N ASN A 22 7.51 -16.93 -0.04
CA ASN A 22 7.73 -16.76 -1.47
C ASN A 22 6.80 -17.67 -2.27
N ASP A 23 5.65 -18.06 -1.70
CA ASP A 23 4.54 -18.50 -2.53
C ASP A 23 3.99 -17.28 -3.25
N ASP A 24 4.33 -17.22 -4.54
CA ASP A 24 3.98 -16.24 -5.56
C ASP A 24 2.54 -15.71 -5.43
N PHE A 25 2.35 -14.72 -4.55
CA PHE A 25 1.07 -14.07 -4.35
C PHE A 25 0.77 -13.24 -5.59
N SER A 26 0.05 -13.85 -6.51
CA SER A 26 -0.39 -13.25 -7.76
C SER A 26 -1.91 -13.26 -7.86
N TYR A 27 -2.46 -12.16 -8.34
CA TYR A 27 -3.87 -12.04 -8.67
C TYR A 27 -4.01 -11.73 -10.15
N ASN A 28 -4.67 -12.62 -10.91
CA ASN A 28 -4.80 -12.52 -12.36
C ASN A 28 -3.44 -12.32 -13.09
N GLY A 29 -2.39 -12.99 -12.61
CA GLY A 29 -1.03 -12.87 -13.14
C GLY A 29 -0.35 -11.54 -12.84
N VAL A 30 -0.83 -10.78 -11.84
CA VAL A 30 -0.17 -9.58 -11.32
C VAL A 30 0.40 -9.92 -9.94
N THR A 31 1.72 -9.84 -9.81
CA THR A 31 2.41 -10.04 -8.53
C THR A 31 2.51 -8.74 -7.73
N VAL A 32 2.79 -8.86 -6.44
CA VAL A 32 3.03 -7.70 -5.56
C VAL A 32 4.17 -6.82 -6.08
N ASP A 33 5.27 -7.42 -6.56
CA ASP A 33 6.42 -6.65 -7.04
C ASP A 33 6.12 -5.90 -8.35
N MET A 34 5.29 -6.47 -9.22
CA MET A 34 4.78 -5.73 -10.39
C MET A 34 3.99 -4.49 -9.98
N VAL A 35 3.18 -4.58 -8.91
CA VAL A 35 2.43 -3.43 -8.37
C VAL A 35 3.37 -2.40 -7.78
N LYS A 36 4.35 -2.81 -6.96
CA LYS A 36 5.36 -1.91 -6.38
C LYS A 36 6.12 -1.15 -7.47
N ASP A 37 6.62 -1.85 -8.48
CA ASP A 37 7.32 -1.26 -9.62
C ASP A 37 6.44 -0.25 -10.37
N ALA A 38 5.19 -0.63 -10.65
CA ALA A 38 4.28 0.22 -11.40
C ALA A 38 3.91 1.49 -10.60
N ILE A 39 3.70 1.38 -9.29
CA ILE A 39 3.46 2.51 -8.39
C ILE A 39 4.68 3.44 -8.34
N ALA A 40 5.90 2.88 -8.26
CA ALA A 40 7.13 3.66 -8.26
C ALA A 40 7.30 4.51 -9.55
N CYS A 41 6.79 4.02 -10.69
CA CYS A 41 6.81 4.73 -11.97
C CYS A 41 5.73 5.82 -12.12
N LEU A 42 4.79 5.95 -11.18
CA LEU A 42 3.74 6.96 -11.25
C LEU A 42 4.30 8.36 -10.92
N PRO A 43 3.73 9.43 -11.51
CA PRO A 43 3.95 10.79 -11.02
C PRO A 43 3.65 10.91 -9.51
N ASP A 44 4.44 11.72 -8.82
CA ASP A 44 4.43 11.83 -7.36
C ASP A 44 3.05 12.08 -6.77
N GLY A 45 2.28 12.99 -7.38
CA GLY A 45 0.90 13.27 -6.94
C GLY A 45 0.01 12.03 -7.00
N TYR A 46 0.09 11.23 -8.06
CA TYR A 46 -0.70 10.01 -8.19
C TYR A 46 -0.26 8.95 -7.18
N ARG A 47 1.06 8.78 -7.02
CA ARG A 47 1.65 7.83 -6.07
C ARG A 47 1.20 8.16 -4.64
N LEU A 48 1.27 9.43 -4.25
CA LEU A 48 0.83 9.90 -2.94
C LEU A 48 -0.67 9.63 -2.73
N ILE A 49 -1.53 10.08 -3.66
CA ILE A 49 -2.99 9.96 -3.50
C ILE A 49 -3.43 8.50 -3.46
N LEU A 50 -2.86 7.64 -4.33
CA LEU A 50 -3.18 6.21 -4.31
C LEU A 50 -2.69 5.54 -3.02
N SER A 51 -1.52 5.94 -2.50
CA SER A 51 -0.99 5.31 -1.28
C SER A 51 -1.87 5.61 -0.07
N LEU A 52 -2.22 6.88 0.13
CA LEU A 52 -3.09 7.29 1.24
C LEU A 52 -4.48 6.67 1.14
N HIS A 53 -5.05 6.56 -0.07
CA HIS A 53 -6.40 6.02 -0.21
C HIS A 53 -6.47 4.49 -0.18
N LEU A 54 -5.54 3.80 -0.88
CA LEU A 54 -5.62 2.35 -1.06
C LEU A 54 -4.91 1.56 0.04
N PHE A 55 -3.86 2.09 0.63
CA PHE A 55 -3.06 1.39 1.64
C PHE A 55 -3.39 1.87 3.05
N GLU A 56 -3.51 3.18 3.26
CA GLU A 56 -3.86 3.74 4.57
C GLU A 56 -5.38 3.80 4.81
N GLY A 57 -6.20 3.60 3.76
CA GLY A 57 -7.67 3.55 3.86
C GLY A 57 -8.34 4.90 4.09
N MET A 58 -7.62 6.01 3.85
CA MET A 58 -8.12 7.36 4.09
C MET A 58 -9.16 7.79 3.05
N ASP A 59 -10.16 8.54 3.49
CA ASP A 59 -11.13 9.15 2.58
C ASP A 59 -10.57 10.43 1.91
N TYR A 60 -11.28 10.95 0.91
CA TYR A 60 -10.80 12.10 0.15
C TYR A 60 -10.76 13.41 0.96
N GLU A 61 -11.62 13.56 1.97
CA GLU A 61 -11.65 14.76 2.80
C GLU A 61 -10.49 14.74 3.81
N GLU A 62 -10.17 13.58 4.39
CA GLU A 62 -8.99 13.39 5.25
C GLU A 62 -7.70 13.67 4.48
N ILE A 63 -7.58 13.15 3.25
CA ILE A 63 -6.42 13.41 2.39
C ILE A 63 -6.33 14.90 2.04
N ALA A 64 -7.46 15.56 1.77
CA ALA A 64 -7.48 17.00 1.48
C ALA A 64 -6.98 17.83 2.66
N GLN A 65 -7.35 17.46 3.90
CA GLN A 65 -6.91 18.13 5.12
C GLN A 65 -5.39 18.03 5.32
N ILE A 66 -4.80 16.85 5.13
CA ILE A 66 -3.36 16.63 5.36
C ILE A 66 -2.51 17.23 4.24
N THR A 67 -2.96 17.11 2.98
CA THR A 67 -2.19 17.58 1.82
C THR A 67 -2.43 19.05 1.47
N SER A 68 -3.42 19.69 2.09
CA SER A 68 -3.89 21.04 1.74
C SER A 68 -4.35 21.20 0.28
N LEU A 69 -4.61 20.10 -0.42
CA LEU A 69 -5.16 20.10 -1.77
C LEU A 69 -6.69 20.08 -1.72
N LYS A 70 -7.33 20.64 -2.74
CA LYS A 70 -8.79 20.57 -2.89
C LYS A 70 -9.22 19.12 -3.10
N THR A 71 -10.31 18.68 -2.45
CA THR A 71 -10.91 17.34 -2.63
C THR A 71 -11.17 16.99 -4.10
N ALA A 72 -11.58 17.97 -4.92
CA ALA A 72 -11.76 17.77 -6.36
C ALA A 72 -10.44 17.42 -7.10
N SER A 73 -9.31 17.99 -6.65
CA SER A 73 -7.98 17.65 -7.15
C SER A 73 -7.60 16.23 -6.74
N ILE A 74 -7.85 15.86 -5.48
CA ILE A 74 -7.61 14.49 -4.96
C ILE A 74 -8.38 13.46 -5.80
N ARG A 75 -9.69 13.65 -5.99
CA ARG A 75 -10.53 12.75 -6.83
C ARG A 75 -9.99 12.63 -8.25
N SER A 76 -9.62 13.75 -8.87
CA SER A 76 -9.08 13.76 -10.23
C SER A 76 -7.74 13.02 -10.33
N GLN A 77 -6.86 13.21 -9.36
CA GLN A 77 -5.56 12.53 -9.28
C GLN A 77 -5.73 11.03 -8.99
N TYR A 78 -6.66 10.64 -8.11
CA TYR A 78 -6.98 9.25 -7.83
C TYR A 78 -7.45 8.52 -9.11
N ILE A 79 -8.42 9.10 -9.83
CA ILE A 79 -8.97 8.49 -11.05
C ILE A 79 -7.88 8.34 -12.11
N ARG A 80 -7.10 9.40 -12.37
CA ARG A 80 -6.03 9.39 -13.38
C ARG A 80 -4.89 8.46 -12.98
N GLY A 81 -4.50 8.47 -11.71
CA GLY A 81 -3.49 7.59 -11.13
C GLY A 81 -3.87 6.12 -11.26
N LYS A 82 -5.10 5.77 -10.87
CA LYS A 82 -5.62 4.40 -10.99
C LYS A 82 -5.66 3.93 -12.45
N ALA A 83 -6.11 4.78 -13.36
CA ALA A 83 -6.12 4.46 -14.79
C ALA A 83 -4.70 4.23 -15.34
N LYS A 84 -3.74 5.07 -14.94
CA LYS A 84 -2.33 4.91 -15.33
C LYS A 84 -1.73 3.63 -14.74
N LEU A 85 -1.96 3.34 -13.46
CA LEU A 85 -1.47 2.13 -12.80
C LEU A 85 -1.97 0.86 -13.51
N LEU A 86 -3.26 0.81 -13.85
CA LEU A 86 -3.85 -0.31 -14.59
C LEU A 86 -3.25 -0.44 -15.99
N LYS A 87 -2.99 0.67 -16.68
CA LYS A 87 -2.31 0.67 -17.98
C LYS A 87 -0.89 0.08 -17.86
N ASP A 88 -0.11 0.57 -16.91
CA ASP A 88 1.28 0.13 -16.72
C ASP A 88 1.36 -1.36 -16.37
N LEU A 89 0.42 -1.87 -15.53
CA LEU A 89 0.32 -3.28 -15.20
C LEU A 89 -0.14 -4.17 -16.37
N THR A 90 -1.05 -3.67 -17.23
CA THR A 90 -1.52 -4.43 -18.40
C THR A 90 -0.51 -4.44 -19.54
N GLU A 91 0.27 -3.38 -19.72
CA GLU A 91 1.36 -3.35 -20.71
C GLU A 91 2.50 -4.30 -20.32
N LYS A 92 2.85 -4.37 -19.03
CA LYS A 92 3.84 -5.34 -18.52
C LYS A 92 3.45 -6.79 -18.78
N ARG A 93 2.15 -7.12 -18.80
CA ARG A 93 1.64 -8.48 -19.11
C ARG A 93 1.78 -8.90 -20.57
N LYS A 94 2.01 -7.96 -21.50
CA LYS A 94 2.12 -8.25 -22.95
C LYS A 94 3.55 -8.50 -23.41
N LYS A 95 4.55 -8.23 -22.57
CA LYS A 95 5.96 -8.47 -22.84
C LYS A 95 6.38 -9.80 -22.23
#